data_AF-A0A848T866-F1
#
_entry.id   AF-A0A848T866-F1
#
_cell.length_a   1.000
_cell.length_b   1.000
_cell.length_c   1.000
_cell.angle_alpha   90.00
_cell.angle_beta   90.00
_cell.angle_gamma   90.00
#
_symmetry.space_group_name_H-M   'P 1'
#
loop_
_entity.id
_entity.type
_entity.pdbx_description
1 polymer ?
#
loop_
_entity_poly.entity_id
_entity_poly.type
_entity_poly.pdbx_seq_one_letter_code
_entity_poly.pdbx_strand_id
1 'polypeptide(L)' 'LLVTGLIGSSINATTGDYSRGASGFWVEKGEIAYPVNELTIAGNLHDMLASIRPANDARTWTSRAVPSLLVEGLTVAGE' A
#
# COMPACT_ATOMS: atom_id res chain seq x y z
N LEU A 1 -3.04 0.89 -7.90
CA LEU A 1 -3.51 -0.17 -6.98
C LEU A 1 -4.00 0.46 -5.68
N LEU A 2 -5.27 0.28 -5.32
CA LEU A 2 -5.81 0.59 -4.01
C LEU A 2 -5.75 -0.66 -3.14
N VAL A 3 -4.92 -0.65 -2.10
CA VAL A 3 -4.75 -1.80 -1.19
C VAL A 3 -5.74 -1.68 -0.03
N THR A 4 -6.57 -2.71 0.15
CA THR A 4 -7.56 -2.78 1.25
C THR A 4 -7.30 -3.95 2.19
N GLY A 5 -6.48 -4.92 1.79
CA GLY A 5 -6.05 -6.05 2.61
C GLY A 5 -4.54 -6.29 2.46
N LEU A 6 -3.90 -6.67 3.55
CA LEU A 6 -2.49 -7.06 3.59
C LEU A 6 -2.35 -8.38 4.34
N ILE A 7 -1.58 -9.31 3.79
CA ILE A 7 -1.36 -10.66 4.33
C ILE A 7 0.14 -10.92 4.43
N GLY A 8 0.55 -11.60 5.51
CA GLY A 8 1.96 -11.84 5.83
C GLY A 8 2.68 -10.56 6.26
N SER A 9 3.92 -10.67 6.70
CA SER A 9 4.78 -9.54 7.06
C SER A 9 6.24 -9.92 6.87
N SER A 10 6.84 -9.51 5.75
CA SER A 10 8.28 -9.61 5.54
C SER A 10 8.85 -8.20 5.48
N ILE A 11 9.21 -7.68 6.66
CA ILE A 11 9.86 -6.38 6.81
C ILE A 11 11.22 -6.62 7.44
N ASN A 12 12.29 -6.20 6.76
CA ASN A 12 13.63 -6.20 7.32
C ASN A 12 13.87 -4.87 8.04
N ALA A 13 13.95 -4.91 9.38
CA ALA A 13 14.14 -3.70 10.19
C ALA A 13 15.53 -3.06 10.02
N THR A 14 16.52 -3.81 9.51
CA THR A 14 17.90 -3.31 9.32
C THR A 14 18.06 -2.60 7.98
N THR A 15 17.51 -3.16 6.90
CA THR A 15 17.66 -2.63 5.54
C THR A 15 16.45 -1.82 5.07
N GLY A 16 15.30 -1.99 5.72
CA GLY A 16 14.04 -1.39 5.28
C GLY A 16 13.34 -2.17 4.17
N ASP A 17 13.85 -3.32 3.75
CA ASP A 17 13.22 -4.12 2.69
C ASP A 17 11.82 -4.55 3.13
N TYR A 18 10.84 -4.23 2.28
CA TYR A 18 9.42 -4.46 2.52
C TYR A 18 8.86 -5.37 1.43
N SER A 19 8.22 -6.47 1.83
CA SER A 19 7.46 -7.34 0.94
C SER A 19 6.25 -7.91 1.65
N ARG A 20 5.05 -7.74 1.08
CA ARG A 20 3.80 -8.25 1.64
C ARG A 20 2.82 -8.66 0.56
N GLY A 21 2.01 -9.67 0.85
CA GLY A 21 0.82 -9.98 0.07
C GLY A 21 -0.22 -8.87 0.25
N ALA A 22 -0.88 -8.49 -0.83
CA ALA A 22 -1.85 -7.42 -0.89
C ALA A 22 -3.09 -7.84 -1.70
N SER A 23 -4.24 -7.31 -1.28
CA SER A 23 -5.49 -7.39 -2.03
C SER A 23 -6.20 -6.05 -2.02
N GLY A 24 -7.05 -5.84 -3.01
CA GLY A 24 -7.85 -4.62 -3.13
C GLY A 24 -8.35 -4.41 -4.54
N PHE A 25 -8.14 -3.21 -5.09
CA PHE A 25 -8.76 -2.78 -6.35
C PHE A 25 -7.73 -2.17 -7.29
N TRP A 26 -7.74 -2.60 -8.55
CA TRP A 26 -7.00 -1.91 -9.59
C TRP A 26 -7.72 -0.61 -9.96
N VAL A 27 -6.96 0.46 -10.17
CA VAL A 27 -7.50 1.80 -10.46
C VAL A 27 -6.87 2.29 -11.74
N GLU A 28 -7.71 2.65 -12.72
CA GLU A 28 -7.30 3.18 -14.01
C GLU A 28 -8.08 4.45 -14.30
N LYS A 29 -7.39 5.48 -14.79
CA LYS A 29 -8.00 6.79 -15.12
C LYS A 29 -8.81 7.43 -13.97
N GLY A 30 -8.48 7.09 -12.72
CA GLY A 30 -9.16 7.59 -11.53
C GLY A 30 -10.38 6.78 -11.08
N GLU A 31 -10.72 5.68 -11.76
CA GLU A 31 -11.84 4.81 -11.41
C GLU A 31 -11.38 3.40 -11.07
N ILE A 32 -12.13 2.73 -10.19
CA ILE A 32 -11.88 1.32 -9.86
C ILE A 32 -12.25 0.47 -11.08
N ALA A 33 -11.28 -0.26 -11.61
CA ALA A 33 -11.45 -1.11 -12.79
C ALA A 33 -11.95 -2.50 -12.40
N TYR A 34 -11.23 -3.22 -11.52
CA TYR A 34 -11.56 -4.58 -11.08
C TYR A 34 -10.90 -4.92 -9.73
N PRO A 35 -11.46 -5.87 -8.96
CA PRO A 35 -10.82 -6.37 -7.75
C PRO A 35 -9.59 -7.21 -8.08
N VAL A 36 -8.55 -7.12 -7.25
CA VAL A 36 -7.31 -7.88 -7.37
C VAL A 36 -6.97 -8.55 -6.05
N ASN A 37 -6.51 -9.79 -6.13
CA ASN A 37 -6.13 -10.62 -4.98
C ASN A 37 -4.78 -11.27 -5.24
N GLU A 38 -4.15 -11.77 -4.17
CA GLU A 38 -2.88 -12.52 -4.25
C GLU A 38 -1.71 -11.78 -4.93
N LEU A 39 -1.75 -10.45 -4.93
CA LEU A 39 -0.64 -9.61 -5.38
C LEU A 39 0.44 -9.53 -4.30
N THR A 40 1.68 -9.37 -4.70
CA THR A 40 2.80 -9.04 -3.81
C THR A 40 3.24 -7.60 -4.08
N ILE A 41 3.30 -6.79 -3.03
CA ILE A 41 3.88 -5.46 -3.09
C ILE A 41 5.27 -5.49 -2.45
N ALA A 42 6.26 -4.95 -3.14
CA ALA A 42 7.64 -4.90 -2.67
C ALA A 42 8.25 -3.51 -2.87
N GLY A 43 9.15 -3.11 -1.97
CA GLY A 43 9.85 -1.84 -2.03
C GLY A 43 10.77 -1.66 -0.81
N ASN A 44 11.27 -0.44 -0.62
CA ASN A 44 12.03 -0.08 0.58
C ASN A 44 11.25 0.92 1.44
N LEU A 45 11.14 0.65 2.73
CA LEU A 45 10.37 1.46 3.67
C LEU A 45 10.87 2.90 3.76
N HIS A 46 12.18 3.14 3.61
CA HIS A 46 12.73 4.50 3.63
C HIS A 46 12.17 5.33 2.47
N ASP A 47 12.17 4.77 1.27
CA ASP A 47 11.66 5.43 0.07
C ASP A 47 10.14 5.58 0.12
N MET A 48 9.44 4.54 0.61
CA MET A 48 8.00 4.58 0.81
C MET A 48 7.60 5.71 1.74
N LEU A 49 8.24 5.81 2.92
CA LEU A 49 7.94 6.85 3.92
C LEU A 49 8.28 8.25 3.41
N ALA A 50 9.37 8.40 2.64
CA ALA A 50 9.78 9.69 2.06
C ALA A 50 8.85 10.18 0.94
N SER A 51 8.15 9.27 0.25
CA SER A 51 7.26 9.59 -0.89
C SER A 51 5.77 9.65 -0.54
N ILE A 52 5.40 9.51 0.74
CA ILE A 52 3.99 9.49 1.15
C ILE A 52 3.28 10.79 0.79
N ARG A 53 2.14 10.65 0.13
CA ARG A 53 1.17 11.72 -0.07
C ARG A 53 -0.14 11.36 0.64
N PRO A 54 -0.48 12.06 1.75
CA PRO A 54 -1.70 11.77 2.50
C PRO A 54 -2.93 12.33 1.77
N ALA A 55 -4.04 11.60 1.87
CA ALA A 55 -5.36 12.08 1.49
C ALA A 55 -6.04 12.84 2.64
N ASN A 56 -7.33 13.14 2.48
CA ASN A 56 -8.14 13.95 3.41
C ASN A 56 -9.28 13.16 4.07
N ASP A 57 -9.20 11.83 4.11
CA ASP A 57 -10.24 10.89 4.53
C ASP A 57 -9.92 10.19 5.87
N ALA A 58 -9.12 10.84 6.73
CA ALA A 58 -8.75 10.30 8.03
C ALA A 58 -9.97 10.05 8.92
N ARG A 59 -10.04 8.85 9.50
CA ARG A 59 -11.11 8.47 10.43
C ARG A 59 -10.77 8.97 11.82
N THR A 60 -11.59 9.87 12.36
CA THR A 60 -11.32 10.53 13.65
C THR A 60 -11.68 9.67 14.86
N TRP A 61 -12.44 8.58 14.66
CA TRP A 61 -12.86 7.66 15.71
C TRP A 61 -11.89 6.49 15.95
N THR A 62 -10.78 6.41 15.23
CA THR A 62 -9.74 5.37 15.41
C THR A 62 -8.62 5.87 16.32
N SER A 63 -7.93 4.96 17.01
CA SER A 63 -6.81 5.31 17.92
C SER A 63 -5.66 6.05 17.22
N ARG A 64 -5.53 5.86 15.90
CA ARG A 64 -4.67 6.64 15.03
C ARG A 64 -5.52 7.16 13.88
N ALA A 65 -5.62 8.48 13.74
CA ALA A 65 -6.28 9.13 12.62
C ALA A 65 -5.31 9.18 11.43
N VAL A 66 -5.28 8.09 10.65
CA VAL A 66 -4.43 7.98 9.45
C VAL A 66 -5.35 8.01 8.22
N PRO A 67 -5.15 8.96 7.28
CA PRO A 67 -5.89 8.97 6.01
C PRO A 67 -5.39 7.87 5.09
N SER A 68 -6.03 7.71 3.94
CA SER A 68 -5.48 6.95 2.82
C SER A 68 -4.13 7.54 2.42
N LEU A 69 -3.14 6.67 2.16
CA LEU A 69 -1.78 7.05 1.83
C LEU A 69 -1.46 6.62 0.41
N LEU A 70 -1.09 7.58 -0.43
CA LEU A 70 -0.52 7.31 -1.73
C LEU A 70 0.99 7.17 -1.60
N VAL A 71 1.51 6.03 -2.04
CA VAL A 71 2.94 5.68 -2.00
C VAL A 71 3.39 5.40 -3.43
N GLU A 72 4.55 5.93 -3.79
CA GLU A 72 5.14 5.76 -5.12
C GLU A 72 6.34 4.81 -5.07
N GLY A 73 6.76 4.32 -6.23
CA GLY A 73 7.98 3.50 -6.35
C GLY A 73 7.87 2.06 -5.82
N LEU A 74 6.66 1.57 -5.59
CA LEU A 74 6.42 0.17 -5.24
C LEU A 74 6.38 -0.73 -6.47
N THR A 75 7.05 -1.88 -6.38
CA THR A 75 6.92 -2.96 -7.34
C THR A 75 5.71 -3.80 -6.98
N VAL A 76 4.82 -4.02 -7.94
CA VAL A 76 3.68 -4.93 -7.81
C VAL A 76 4.00 -6.18 -8.62
N ALA A 77 4.00 -7.34 -7.97
CA ALA A 77 4.23 -8.64 -8.57
C ALA A 77 2.97 -9.50 -8.43
N GLY A 78 2.51 -10.07 -9.54
CA GLY A 78 1.30 -10.90 -9.63
C GLY A 78 0.81 -10.93 -11.08
N GLU A 79 0.00 -11.93 -11.43
CA GLU A 79 -0.63 -12.03 -12.75
C GLU A 79 -1.93 -11.22 -12.83
#